data_AF-A0AAW6J911-F1
#
_entry.id   AF-A0AAW6J911-F1
#
_cell.length_a   1.000
_cell.length_b   1.000
_cell.length_c   1.000
_cell.angle_alpha   90.00
_cell.angle_beta   90.00
_cell.angle_gamma   90.00
#
_symmetry.space_group_name_H-M   'P 1'
#
loop_
_entity.id
_entity.type
_entity.pdbx_description
1 polymer ?
#
loop_
_entity_poly.entity_id
_entity_poly.type
_entity_poly.pdbx_seq_one_letter_code
_entity_poly.pdbx_strand_id
1 'polypeptide(L)'
;MRKTLYESLRIAFPELNDTAIPEEQDEFEHFVRWLNSYYSNIQKIELDDFRQNGIDECHRLQQLGIDLDELKNQINDDMASFYQMYESEEEETSDMHGYDFEFSFDVIFNHIKIFIEPYELSLLVIERQNPYWLLVPHNDELIDRIIVTYNHTFGDEEPIQLIE
;
A
#
# COMPACT_ATOMS: atom_id res chain seq x y z
N MET A 1 -25.86 11.20 7.96
CA MET A 1 -24.53 11.74 8.32
C MET A 1 -23.50 11.02 7.46
N ARG A 2 -22.59 11.73 6.80
CA ARG A 2 -21.43 11.09 6.16
C ARG A 2 -20.47 10.68 7.28
N LYS A 3 -20.01 9.42 7.24
CA LYS A 3 -18.98 8.97 8.18
C LYS A 3 -17.65 9.64 7.82
N THR A 4 -16.84 9.98 8.82
CA THR A 4 -15.49 10.53 8.59
C THR A 4 -14.54 9.47 8.04
N LEU A 5 -13.36 9.87 7.58
CA LEU A 5 -12.28 8.95 7.19
C LEU A 5 -11.99 7.94 8.31
N TYR A 6 -11.73 8.42 9.52
CA TYR A 6 -11.42 7.60 10.69
C TYR A 6 -12.56 6.63 11.06
N GLU A 7 -13.81 7.05 10.95
CA GLU A 7 -14.96 6.16 11.17
C GLU A 7 -15.08 5.08 10.09
N SER A 8 -14.69 5.38 8.85
CA SER A 8 -14.66 4.41 7.76
C SER A 8 -13.50 3.42 7.95
N LEU A 9 -12.33 3.90 8.36
CA LEU A 9 -11.20 3.04 8.67
C LEU A 9 -11.45 2.13 9.87
N ARG A 10 -12.22 2.54 10.88
CA ARG A 10 -12.65 1.64 11.96
C ARG A 10 -13.55 0.48 11.50
N ILE A 11 -14.22 0.62 10.35
CA ILE A 11 -14.96 -0.50 9.73
C ILE A 11 -13.96 -1.45 9.07
N ALA A 12 -12.93 -0.92 8.40
CA ALA A 12 -11.89 -1.72 7.76
C ALA A 12 -10.94 -2.39 8.77
N PHE A 13 -10.67 -1.72 9.89
CA PHE A 13 -9.73 -2.08 10.97
C PHE A 13 -10.44 -1.99 12.34
N PRO A 14 -11.25 -3.00 12.70
CA PRO A 14 -12.07 -2.99 13.92
C PRO A 14 -11.28 -2.87 15.23
N GLU A 15 -10.00 -3.23 15.23
CA GLU A 15 -9.09 -3.05 16.34
C GLU A 15 -8.88 -1.58 16.73
N LEU A 16 -9.17 -0.63 15.83
CA LEU A 16 -9.04 0.81 16.08
C LEU A 16 -10.28 1.45 16.71
N ASN A 17 -11.32 0.66 17.04
CA ASN A 17 -12.56 1.17 17.61
C ASN A 17 -12.36 1.93 18.93
N ASP A 18 -11.39 1.49 19.74
CA ASP A 18 -11.08 2.09 21.03
C ASP A 18 -9.91 3.10 20.94
N THR A 19 -9.24 3.21 19.79
CA THR A 19 -8.14 4.17 19.58
C THR A 19 -8.68 5.59 19.46
N ALA A 20 -8.21 6.52 20.31
CA ALA A 20 -8.58 7.93 20.18
C ALA A 20 -8.20 8.46 18.79
N ILE A 21 -9.13 9.15 18.12
CA ILE A 21 -8.86 9.81 16.84
C ILE A 21 -7.88 10.97 17.10
N PRO A 22 -6.88 11.22 16.23
CA PRO A 22 -5.95 12.34 16.39
C PRO A 22 -6.67 13.69 16.45
N GLU A 23 -6.10 14.65 17.19
CA GLU A 23 -6.62 16.02 17.22
C GLU A 23 -6.41 16.72 15.87
N GLU A 24 -5.20 16.59 15.31
CA GLU A 24 -4.81 17.07 13.99
C GLU A 24 -5.07 15.96 12.96
N GLN A 25 -6.25 15.99 12.34
CA GLN A 25 -6.75 14.94 11.45
C GLN A 25 -6.28 15.06 10.00
N ASP A 26 -5.70 16.22 9.66
CA ASP A 26 -5.12 16.62 8.39
C ASP A 26 -3.59 16.46 8.34
N GLU A 27 -2.98 16.00 9.44
CA GLU A 27 -1.55 15.66 9.49
C GLU A 27 -1.32 14.19 9.11
N PHE A 28 -0.65 13.95 7.97
CA PHE A 28 -0.44 12.60 7.44
C PHE A 28 0.35 11.69 8.39
N GLU A 29 1.35 12.22 9.10
CA GLU A 29 2.11 11.44 10.08
C GLU A 29 1.23 10.96 11.25
N HIS A 30 0.26 11.78 11.66
CA HIS A 30 -0.71 11.41 12.69
C HIS A 30 -1.69 10.35 12.18
N PHE A 31 -2.10 10.45 10.92
CA PHE A 31 -2.89 9.41 10.24
C PHE A 31 -2.18 8.06 10.23
N VAL A 32 -0.93 8.00 9.76
CA VAL A 32 -0.13 6.77 9.70
C VAL A 32 0.07 6.18 11.10
N ARG A 33 0.45 7.01 12.08
CA ARG A 33 0.64 6.58 13.47
C ARG A 33 -0.64 6.02 14.06
N TRP A 34 -1.78 6.66 13.80
CA TRP A 34 -3.08 6.20 14.29
C TRP A 34 -3.47 4.86 13.67
N LEU A 35 -3.33 4.70 12.35
CA LEU A 35 -3.67 3.46 11.66
C LEU A 35 -2.81 2.28 12.13
N ASN A 36 -1.56 2.56 12.51
CA ASN A 36 -0.61 1.59 13.05
C ASN A 36 -0.57 1.51 14.59
N SER A 37 -1.60 1.96 15.30
CA SER A 37 -1.58 2.05 16.78
C SER A 37 -1.39 0.71 17.49
N TYR A 38 -1.95 -0.37 16.95
CA TYR A 38 -1.87 -1.72 17.54
C TYR A 38 -1.12 -2.70 16.66
N TYR A 39 -1.27 -2.59 15.34
CA TYR A 39 -0.69 -3.49 14.35
C TYR A 39 -0.22 -2.70 13.14
N SER A 40 0.68 -3.27 12.34
CA SER A 40 1.08 -2.63 11.08
C SER A 40 0.00 -2.84 10.01
N ASN A 41 -0.88 -1.85 9.85
CA ASN A 41 -2.01 -1.83 8.93
C ASN A 41 -1.73 -1.06 7.63
N ILE A 42 -0.84 -0.08 7.69
CA ILE A 42 -0.34 0.66 6.53
C ILE A 42 1.18 0.51 6.43
N GLN A 43 1.65 0.23 5.23
CA GLN A 43 3.04 -0.04 4.92
C GLN A 43 3.60 1.03 4.01
N LYS A 44 4.91 1.24 4.07
CA LYS A 44 5.64 2.15 3.19
C LYS A 44 6.58 1.33 2.31
N ILE A 45 6.71 1.71 1.05
CA ILE A 45 7.76 1.18 0.16
C ILE A 45 8.89 2.20 0.11
N GLU A 46 10.12 1.77 0.36
CA GLU A 46 11.30 2.62 0.17
C GLU A 46 11.73 2.60 -1.30
N LEU A 47 11.84 3.78 -1.90
CA LEU A 47 12.24 3.97 -3.29
C LEU A 47 13.63 3.38 -3.57
N ASP A 48 14.56 3.51 -2.63
CA ASP A 48 15.96 3.06 -2.80
C ASP A 48 16.15 1.53 -2.64
N ASP A 49 15.16 0.81 -2.10
CA ASP A 49 15.23 -0.65 -1.89
C ASP A 49 13.84 -1.27 -1.92
N PHE A 50 13.45 -1.84 -3.07
CA PHE A 50 12.15 -2.48 -3.28
C PHE A 50 11.88 -3.66 -2.32
N ARG A 51 12.91 -4.21 -1.66
CA ARG A 51 12.75 -5.25 -0.64
C ARG A 51 12.20 -4.71 0.67
N GLN A 52 12.36 -3.40 0.90
CA GLN A 52 11.75 -2.65 2.00
C GLN A 52 10.33 -2.21 1.58
N ASN A 53 9.45 -3.18 1.33
CA ASN A 53 8.09 -2.95 0.84
C ASN A 53 6.99 -3.18 1.89
N GLY A 54 7.35 -3.57 3.12
CA GLY A 54 6.42 -3.74 4.23
C GLY A 54 5.60 -5.04 4.23
N ILE A 55 5.88 -5.98 3.30
CA ILE A 55 5.18 -7.27 3.24
C ILE A 55 5.35 -8.08 4.53
N ASP A 56 6.58 -8.09 5.08
CA ASP A 56 6.90 -8.84 6.30
C ASP A 56 6.21 -8.26 7.54
N GLU A 57 5.96 -6.95 7.55
CA GLU A 57 5.34 -6.23 8.66
C GLU A 57 3.81 -6.27 8.59
N CYS A 58 3.22 -6.41 7.41
CA CYS A 58 1.79 -6.26 7.19
C CYS A 58 0.97 -7.26 8.02
N HIS A 59 0.26 -6.74 9.02
CA HIS A 59 -0.48 -7.55 9.97
C HIS A 59 -1.55 -8.41 9.31
N ARG A 60 -2.25 -7.86 8.32
CA ARG A 60 -3.34 -8.58 7.66
C ARG A 60 -2.82 -9.79 6.86
N LEU A 61 -1.69 -9.64 6.18
CA LEU A 61 -1.06 -10.76 5.46
C LEU A 61 -0.64 -11.87 6.44
N GLN A 62 -0.02 -11.48 7.57
CA GLN A 62 0.36 -12.40 8.64
C GLN A 62 -0.86 -13.11 9.25
N GLN A 63 -1.93 -12.36 9.54
CA GLN A 63 -3.16 -12.88 10.14
C GLN A 63 -3.85 -13.92 9.24
N LEU A 64 -3.82 -13.71 7.92
CA LEU A 64 -4.37 -14.64 6.94
C LEU A 64 -3.49 -15.86 6.70
N GLY A 65 -2.25 -15.87 7.24
CA GLY A 65 -1.30 -16.95 7.03
C GLY A 65 -0.85 -17.06 5.57
N ILE A 66 -0.79 -15.93 4.87
CA ILE A 66 -0.27 -15.87 3.49
C ILE A 66 1.21 -16.27 3.51
N ASP A 67 1.62 -17.07 2.53
CA ASP A 67 3.03 -17.45 2.34
C ASP A 67 3.83 -16.22 1.86
N LEU A 68 4.34 -15.46 2.83
CA LEU A 68 5.08 -14.23 2.58
C LEU A 68 6.40 -14.50 1.85
N ASP A 69 7.02 -15.65 2.10
CA ASP A 69 8.29 -16.00 1.45
C ASP A 69 8.04 -16.29 -0.04
N GLU A 70 6.99 -17.02 -0.38
CA GLU A 70 6.59 -17.23 -1.78
C GLU A 70 6.22 -15.92 -2.47
N LEU A 71 5.46 -15.03 -1.81
CA LEU A 71 5.12 -13.70 -2.35
C LEU A 71 6.39 -12.89 -2.67
N LYS A 72 7.33 -12.82 -1.73
CA LYS A 72 8.60 -12.09 -1.93
C LYS A 72 9.47 -12.74 -3.00
N ASN A 73 9.48 -14.08 -3.08
CA ASN A 73 10.25 -14.78 -4.10
C ASN A 73 9.74 -14.45 -5.50
N GLN A 74 8.42 -14.46 -5.73
CA GLN A 74 7.84 -14.11 -7.02
C GLN A 74 8.16 -12.66 -7.42
N ILE A 75 8.06 -11.71 -6.47
CA ILE A 75 8.49 -10.33 -6.71
C ILE A 75 9.97 -10.27 -7.11
N ASN A 76 10.86 -10.95 -6.37
CA ASN A 76 12.29 -10.95 -6.67
C ASN A 76 12.61 -11.56 -8.04
N ASP A 77 11.92 -12.63 -8.43
CA ASP A 77 12.12 -13.33 -9.71
C ASP A 77 11.68 -12.45 -10.89
N ASP A 78 10.55 -11.75 -10.78
CA ASP A 78 10.06 -10.83 -11.81
C ASP A 78 10.95 -9.59 -11.93
N MET A 79 11.40 -9.02 -10.80
CA MET A 79 12.38 -7.92 -10.80
C MET A 79 13.71 -8.34 -11.45
N ALA A 80 14.24 -9.52 -11.09
CA ALA A 80 15.49 -10.02 -11.65
C ALA A 80 15.39 -10.24 -13.17
N SER A 81 14.24 -10.73 -13.63
CA SER A 81 13.96 -10.93 -15.05
C SER A 81 13.92 -9.60 -15.80
N PHE A 82 13.32 -8.56 -15.22
CA PHE A 82 13.32 -7.21 -15.78
C PHE A 82 14.74 -6.66 -15.90
N TYR A 83 15.51 -6.62 -14.81
CA TYR A 83 16.88 -6.07 -14.83
C TYR A 83 17.82 -6.79 -15.81
N GLN A 84 17.69 -8.12 -15.97
CA GLN A 84 18.48 -8.87 -16.95
C GLN A 84 18.19 -8.48 -18.40
N MET A 85 16.97 -8.04 -18.73
CA MET A 85 16.65 -7.56 -20.07
C MET A 85 17.40 -6.26 -20.38
N TYR A 86 17.51 -5.34 -19.41
CA TYR A 86 18.20 -4.05 -19.59
C TYR A 86 19.73 -4.18 -19.60
N GLU A 87 20.32 -5.07 -18.80
CA GLU A 87 21.78 -5.31 -18.85
C GLU A 87 22.26 -5.85 -20.20
N SER A 88 21.35 -6.42 -21.01
CA SER A 88 21.66 -6.95 -22.34
C SER A 88 21.59 -5.91 -23.48
N GLU A 89 21.06 -4.72 -23.21
CA GLU A 89 20.95 -3.61 -24.16
C GLU A 89 21.90 -2.48 -23.72
N GLU A 90 23.14 -2.48 -24.24
CA GLU A 90 24.14 -1.43 -24.03
C GLU A 90 23.69 -0.09 -24.65
N GLU A 91 22.77 0.66 -24.06
CA GLU A 91 22.59 2.09 -24.39
C GLU A 91 22.35 2.96 -23.15
N GLU A 92 23.27 3.93 -22.99
CA GLU A 92 23.28 5.04 -22.06
C GLU A 92 21.89 5.70 -21.90
N THR A 93 21.33 5.84 -20.69
CA THR A 93 20.45 6.99 -20.39
C THR A 93 20.22 7.24 -18.90
N SER A 94 20.49 8.48 -18.50
CA SER A 94 20.22 9.09 -17.19
C SER A 94 18.72 9.16 -16.81
N ASP A 95 17.82 8.85 -17.74
CA ASP A 95 16.35 8.89 -17.56
C ASP A 95 15.75 7.51 -17.20
N MET A 96 16.57 6.45 -17.23
CA MET A 96 16.14 5.06 -17.01
C MET A 96 15.77 4.77 -15.55
N HIS A 97 16.43 5.43 -14.59
CA HIS A 97 16.19 5.24 -13.15
C HIS A 97 14.76 5.60 -12.71
N GLY A 98 14.10 6.59 -13.34
CA GLY A 98 12.72 6.95 -12.99
C GLY A 98 11.69 5.87 -13.37
N TYR A 99 11.88 5.25 -14.53
CA TYR A 99 11.03 4.16 -15.01
C TYR A 99 11.24 2.86 -14.21
N ASP A 100 12.44 2.62 -13.70
CA ASP A 100 12.75 1.48 -12.83
C ASP A 100 11.91 1.50 -11.53
N PHE A 101 11.63 2.68 -10.96
CA PHE A 101 10.89 2.81 -9.71
C PHE A 101 9.38 2.61 -9.88
N GLU A 102 8.76 3.21 -10.90
CA GLU A 102 7.33 3.00 -11.19
C GLU A 102 7.06 1.52 -11.51
N PHE A 103 7.92 0.90 -12.33
CA PHE A 103 7.86 -0.53 -12.60
C PHE A 103 7.99 -1.36 -11.32
N SER A 104 8.91 -0.97 -10.42
CA SER A 104 9.11 -1.68 -9.17
C SER A 104 7.84 -1.69 -8.30
N PHE A 105 7.16 -0.55 -8.22
CA PHE A 105 5.90 -0.46 -7.47
C PHE A 105 4.80 -1.30 -8.12
N ASP A 106 4.68 -1.25 -9.45
CA ASP A 106 3.69 -2.04 -10.20
C ASP A 106 3.87 -3.54 -9.97
N VAL A 107 5.09 -4.05 -10.05
CA VAL A 107 5.38 -5.48 -9.78
C VAL A 107 4.98 -5.84 -8.35
N ILE A 108 5.39 -5.04 -7.35
CA ILE A 108 5.04 -5.30 -5.94
C ILE A 108 3.52 -5.33 -5.76
N PHE A 109 2.81 -4.31 -6.23
CA PHE A 109 1.36 -4.20 -6.06
C PHE A 109 0.60 -5.30 -6.79
N ASN A 110 1.03 -5.67 -7.99
CA ASN A 110 0.43 -6.76 -8.75
C ASN A 110 0.56 -8.10 -8.02
N HIS A 111 1.74 -8.41 -7.48
CA HIS A 111 1.90 -9.64 -6.71
C HIS A 111 1.10 -9.61 -5.40
N ILE A 112 1.09 -8.50 -4.66
CA ILE A 112 0.24 -8.37 -3.47
C ILE A 112 -1.21 -8.65 -3.84
N LYS A 113 -1.71 -8.03 -4.92
CA LYS A 113 -3.08 -8.21 -5.41
C LYS A 113 -3.41 -9.68 -5.72
N ILE A 114 -2.52 -10.39 -6.43
CA ILE A 114 -2.69 -11.81 -6.76
C ILE A 114 -2.81 -12.66 -5.48
N PHE A 115 -1.97 -12.41 -4.48
CA PHE A 115 -1.95 -13.19 -3.24
C PHE A 115 -3.16 -12.91 -2.34
N ILE A 116 -3.73 -11.71 -2.41
CA ILE A 116 -4.89 -11.34 -1.59
C ILE A 116 -6.24 -11.65 -2.28
N GLU A 117 -6.26 -11.94 -3.58
CA GLU A 117 -7.48 -12.24 -4.36
C GLU A 117 -8.40 -13.28 -3.69
N PRO A 118 -7.89 -14.40 -3.12
CA PRO A 118 -8.74 -15.39 -2.46
C PRO A 118 -9.39 -14.95 -1.13
N TYR A 119 -8.99 -13.79 -0.60
CA TYR A 119 -9.30 -13.37 0.78
C TYR A 119 -10.30 -12.21 0.88
N GLU A 120 -10.97 -11.84 -0.22
CA GLU A 120 -11.94 -10.73 -0.24
C GLU A 120 -11.31 -9.43 0.30
N LEU A 121 -10.10 -9.11 -0.17
CA LEU A 121 -9.38 -7.91 0.17
C LEU A 121 -9.13 -7.04 -1.07
N SER A 122 -8.98 -5.74 -0.83
CA SER A 122 -8.59 -4.75 -1.82
C SER A 122 -7.34 -4.02 -1.38
N LEU A 123 -6.47 -3.73 -2.34
CA LEU A 123 -5.25 -2.99 -2.17
C LEU A 123 -5.50 -1.50 -2.47
N LEU A 124 -5.31 -0.65 -1.46
CA LEU A 124 -5.28 0.79 -1.64
C LEU A 124 -3.84 1.29 -1.57
N VAL A 125 -3.50 2.23 -2.44
CA VAL A 125 -2.17 2.85 -2.52
C VAL A 125 -2.31 4.35 -2.39
N ILE A 126 -1.47 4.96 -1.55
CA ILE A 126 -1.31 6.39 -1.39
C ILE A 126 -0.10 6.81 -2.22
N GLU A 127 -0.33 7.65 -3.22
CA GLU A 127 0.70 8.16 -4.11
C GLU A 127 1.57 9.19 -3.38
N ARG A 128 2.83 8.83 -3.15
CA ARG A 128 3.90 9.70 -2.66
C ARG A 128 5.19 9.29 -3.34
N GLN A 129 6.25 10.08 -3.15
CA GLN A 129 7.61 9.69 -3.58
C GLN A 129 7.99 8.29 -3.07
N ASN A 130 7.64 7.99 -1.81
CA ASN A 130 7.69 6.66 -1.23
C ASN A 130 6.25 6.21 -0.97
N PRO A 131 5.65 5.39 -1.85
CA PRO A 131 4.24 5.04 -1.75
C PRO A 131 3.92 4.34 -0.43
N TYR A 132 2.69 4.56 0.05
CA TYR A 132 2.13 3.77 1.12
C TYR A 132 1.04 2.85 0.58
N TRP A 133 0.85 1.70 1.20
CA TRP A 133 -0.22 0.78 0.85
C TRP A 133 -0.88 0.16 2.07
N LEU A 134 -2.15 -0.20 1.91
CA LEU A 134 -2.95 -0.85 2.94
C LEU A 134 -3.95 -1.83 2.31
N LEU A 135 -4.32 -2.84 3.10
CA LEU A 135 -5.31 -3.83 2.72
C LEU A 135 -6.61 -3.60 3.47
N VAL A 136 -7.69 -3.42 2.73
CA VAL A 136 -9.04 -3.22 3.28
C VAL A 136 -9.96 -4.36 2.84
N PRO A 137 -11.04 -4.65 3.58
CA PRO A 137 -12.06 -5.60 3.11
C PRO A 137 -12.61 -5.17 1.74
N HIS A 138 -12.80 -6.14 0.84
CA HIS A 138 -13.41 -5.92 -0.46
C HIS A 138 -14.89 -5.57 -0.30
N ASN A 139 -15.18 -4.27 -0.31
CA ASN A 139 -16.52 -3.72 -0.18
C ASN A 139 -16.56 -2.35 -0.88
N ASP A 140 -17.20 -2.29 -2.04
CA ASP A 140 -17.22 -1.10 -2.91
C ASP A 140 -17.65 0.17 -2.17
N GLU A 141 -18.72 0.09 -1.36
CA GLU A 141 -19.22 1.26 -0.61
C GLU A 141 -18.22 1.76 0.45
N LEU A 142 -17.49 0.84 1.09
CA LEU A 142 -16.47 1.17 2.07
C LEU A 142 -15.23 1.75 1.39
N ILE A 143 -14.78 1.11 0.32
CA ILE A 143 -13.61 1.52 -0.47
C ILE A 143 -13.83 2.92 -1.04
N ASP A 144 -14.95 3.16 -1.73
CA ASP A 144 -15.32 4.46 -2.28
C ASP A 144 -15.34 5.53 -1.19
N ARG A 145 -15.92 5.20 -0.03
CA ARG A 145 -15.96 6.14 1.10
C ARG A 145 -14.58 6.46 1.63
N ILE A 146 -13.70 5.47 1.80
CA ILE A 146 -12.31 5.69 2.24
C ILE A 146 -11.61 6.60 1.24
N ILE A 147 -11.67 6.28 -0.06
CA ILE A 147 -11.02 7.06 -1.12
C ILE A 147 -11.52 8.51 -1.13
N VAL A 148 -12.84 8.71 -1.17
CA VAL A 148 -13.44 10.05 -1.22
C VAL A 148 -13.12 10.88 0.02
N THR A 149 -13.20 10.29 1.21
CA THR A 149 -12.94 11.02 2.46
C THR A 149 -11.47 11.29 2.70
N TYR A 150 -10.59 10.36 2.32
CA TYR A 150 -9.15 10.55 2.38
C TYR A 150 -8.69 11.61 1.37
N ASN A 151 -9.11 11.54 0.11
CA ASN A 151 -8.71 12.49 -0.93
C ASN A 151 -9.25 13.90 -0.67
N HIS A 152 -10.35 14.03 0.07
CA HIS A 152 -10.82 15.34 0.52
C HIS A 152 -9.88 15.99 1.56
N THR A 153 -9.14 15.19 2.34
CA THR A 153 -8.25 15.66 3.41
C THR A 153 -6.80 15.77 2.94
N PHE A 154 -6.29 14.77 2.23
CA PHE A 154 -4.87 14.64 1.86
C PHE A 154 -4.61 14.66 0.35
N GLY A 155 -5.66 14.59 -0.48
CA GLY A 155 -5.53 14.25 -1.90
C GLY A 155 -4.88 15.31 -2.79
N ASP A 156 -4.74 16.55 -2.30
CA ASP A 156 -4.01 17.59 -3.03
C ASP A 156 -2.50 17.30 -3.09
N GLU A 157 -1.96 16.64 -2.06
CA GLU A 157 -0.54 16.30 -1.98
C GLU A 157 -0.30 14.81 -2.23
N GLU A 158 -1.18 13.95 -1.73
CA GLU A 158 -0.91 12.52 -1.55
C GLU A 158 -2.17 11.69 -1.78
N PRO A 159 -2.71 11.59 -3.00
CA PRO A 159 -3.98 10.93 -3.24
C PRO A 159 -3.91 9.42 -2.98
N ILE A 160 -5.01 8.87 -2.46
CA ILE A 160 -5.23 7.42 -2.37
C ILE A 160 -6.05 6.93 -3.55
N GLN A 161 -5.71 5.75 -4.04
CA GLN A 161 -6.43 5.04 -5.10
C GLN A 161 -6.53 3.54 -4.84
N LEU A 162 -7.48 2.91 -5.50
CA LEU A 162 -7.62 1.45 -5.57
C LEU A 162 -6.73 0.92 -6.69
N ILE A 163 -6.00 -0.16 -6.44
CA ILE A 163 -5.30 -0.90 -7.49
C ILE A 163 -6.25 -1.95 -8.06
N GLU A 164 -6.67 -1.76 -9.32
CA GLU A 164 -7.63 -2.59 -10.06
C GLU A 164 -7.05 -3.90 -10.60
#